data_AF-A0A0R3PTU3-F1
#
_entry.id   AF-A0A0R3PTU3-F1
#
_cell.length_a   1.000
_cell.length_b   1.000
_cell.length_c   1.000
_cell.angle_alpha   90.00
_cell.angle_beta   90.00
_cell.angle_gamma   90.00
#
_symmetry.space_group_name_H-M   'P 1'
#
loop_
_entity.id
_entity.type
_entity.pdbx_description
1 polymer ?
#
loop_
_entity_poly.entity_id
_entity_poly.type
_entity_poly.pdbx_seq_one_letter_code
_entity_poly.pdbx_strand_id
1 'polypeptide(L)' 'MIIGKAYDYTVDNWAIGVLLYEMLVGRPLFEFLHKNGTLLAITTCDLIVPMDISEDPSELI' A
#
# COMPACT_ATOMS: atom_id res chain seq x y z
N MET A 1 10.24 0.87 -13.55
CA MET A 1 9.14 0.01 -14.05
C MET A 1 9.10 -1.25 -13.19
N ILE A 2 8.05 -1.49 -12.39
CA ILE A 2 7.93 -2.72 -11.59
C ILE A 2 7.29 -3.84 -12.43
N ILE A 3 6.24 -3.51 -13.19
CA ILE A 3 5.50 -4.46 -14.05
C ILE A 3 5.77 -4.25 -15.55
N GLY A 4 6.81 -3.50 -15.92
CA GLY A 4 7.07 -3.22 -17.33
C GLY A 4 6.01 -2.33 -18.01
N LYS A 5 5.19 -1.58 -17.25
CA LYS A 5 4.21 -0.60 -17.76
C LYS A 5 4.64 0.85 -17.50
N ALA A 6 4.25 1.75 -18.41
CA ALA A 6 4.40 3.18 -18.21
C ALA A 6 3.47 3.61 -17.07
N TYR A 7 3.98 4.51 -16.23
CA TYR A 7 3.24 5.12 -15.14
C TYR A 7 2.98 6.57 -15.46
N ASP A 8 1.86 7.10 -14.99
CA ASP A 8 1.53 8.52 -15.07
C ASP A 8 1.48 9.12 -13.66
N TYR A 9 0.95 10.34 -13.53
CA TYR A 9 0.86 11.06 -12.26
C TYR A 9 -0.01 10.35 -11.20
N THR A 10 -0.81 9.34 -11.57
CA THR A 10 -1.66 8.62 -10.61
C THR A 10 -0.87 7.78 -9.61
N VAL A 11 0.41 7.49 -9.88
CA VAL A 11 1.29 6.80 -8.92
C VAL A 11 1.54 7.60 -7.65
N ASP A 12 1.44 8.93 -7.71
CA ASP A 12 1.56 9.79 -6.54
C ASP A 12 0.36 9.62 -5.60
N ASN A 13 -0.86 9.49 -6.17
CA ASN A 13 -2.06 9.18 -5.39
C ASN A 13 -1.96 7.80 -4.72
N TRP A 14 -1.44 6.81 -5.43
CA TRP A 14 -1.17 5.48 -4.85
C TRP A 14 -0.17 5.58 -3.70
N ALA A 15 0.93 6.33 -3.86
CA ALA A 15 1.91 6.53 -2.80
C ALA A 15 1.32 7.24 -1.57
N ILE A 16 0.43 8.22 -1.77
CA ILE A 16 -0.31 8.88 -0.68
C ILE A 16 -1.19 7.86 0.07
N GLY A 17 -1.92 6.98 -0.62
CA GLY A 17 -2.73 5.93 0.02
C GLY A 17 -1.88 4.98 0.88
N VAL A 18 -0.72 4.54 0.37
CA VAL A 18 0.22 3.71 1.13
C VAL A 18 0.73 4.44 2.38
N LEU A 19 1.06 5.73 2.25
CA LEU A 19 1.51 6.56 3.37
C LEU A 19 0.39 6.74 4.42
N LEU A 20 -0.85 6.98 3.97
CA LEU A 20 -2.01 7.09 4.85
C LEU A 20 -2.25 5.81 5.63
N TYR A 21 -2.18 4.65 4.97
CA TYR A 21 -2.24 3.36 5.65
C TYR A 21 -1.17 3.25 6.75
N GLU A 22 0.09 3.58 6.43
CA GLU A 22 1.18 3.47 7.40
C GLU A 22 0.98 4.41 8.60
N MET A 23 0.46 5.62 8.36
CA MET A 23 0.13 6.56 9.44
C MET A 23 -1.02 6.08 10.33
N LEU A 24 -2.01 5.40 9.76
CA LEU A 24 -3.17 4.89 10.50
C LEU A 24 -2.85 3.59 11.27
N VAL A 25 -2.08 2.69 10.65
CA VAL A 25 -1.83 1.35 11.17
C VAL A 25 -0.54 1.30 11.99
N GLY A 26 0.38 2.24 11.77
CA GLY A 26 1.69 2.29 12.43
C GLY A 26 2.68 1.25 11.93
N ARG A 27 2.37 0.57 10.82
CA ARG A 27 3.24 -0.43 10.18
C ARG A 27 3.18 -0.30 8.66
N PRO A 28 4.25 -0.66 7.93
CA PRO A 28 4.27 -0.58 6.48
C PRO A 28 3.22 -1.52 5.86
N LEU A 29 2.57 -1.06 4.79
CA LEU A 29 1.57 -1.85 4.05
C LEU A 29 2.20 -3.08 3.36
N PHE A 30 3.40 -2.93 2.80
CA PHE A 30 4.12 -3.98 2.10
C PHE A 30 5.53 -4.13 2.67
N GLU A 31 5.72 -5.11 3.57
CA GLU A 31 7.03 -5.43 4.13
C GLU A 31 7.24 -6.94 4.18
N PHE A 32 8.29 -7.40 3.51
CA PHE A 32 8.68 -8.80 3.48
C PHE A 32 10.19 -8.90 3.64
N LEU A 33 10.66 -10.04 4.16
CA LEU A 33 12.08 -10.30 4.39
C LEU A 33 12.93 -10.13 3.12
N HIS A 34 12.34 -10.39 1.96
CA HIS A 34 13.01 -10.30 0.67
C HIS A 34 12.29 -9.30 -0.23
N LYS A 35 13.09 -8.52 -0.97
CA LYS A 35 12.61 -7.53 -1.95
C LYS A 35 11.57 -8.11 -2.93
N ASN A 36 11.73 -9.35 -3.36
CA ASN A 36 10.80 -10.00 -4.27
C ASN A 36 9.41 -10.18 -3.65
N GLY A 37 9.32 -10.44 -2.34
CA GLY A 37 8.05 -10.53 -1.62
C GLY A 37 7.34 -9.17 -1.57
N THR A 38 8.08 -8.11 -1.24
CA THR A 38 7.56 -6.74 -1.26
C THR A 38 7.08 -6.33 -2.64
N LEU A 39 7.87 -6.62 -3.69
CA LEU A 39 7.46 -6.32 -5.07
C LEU A 39 6.22 -7.10 -5.48
N LEU A 40 6.12 -8.38 -5.11
CA LEU A 40 4.93 -9.19 -5.39
C LEU A 40 3.70 -8.57 -4.73
N ALA A 41 3.78 -8.20 -3.45
CA ALA A 41 2.68 -7.59 -2.72
C ALA A 41 2.27 -6.22 -3.27
N ILE A 42 3.24 -5.39 -3.67
CA ILE A 42 2.97 -4.12 -4.40
C ILE A 42 2.22 -4.40 -5.70
N THR A 43 2.58 -5.45 -6.44
CA THR A 43 1.92 -5.78 -7.71
C THR A 43 0.55 -6.43 -7.57
N THR A 44 0.30 -7.18 -6.48
CA THR A 44 -0.98 -7.82 -6.20
C THR A 44 -1.95 -6.91 -5.46
N CYS A 45 -1.46 -5.85 -4.81
CA CYS A 45 -2.24 -4.89 -4.05
C CYS A 45 -3.10 -5.54 -2.95
N ASP A 46 -2.50 -6.48 -2.21
CA ASP A 46 -3.17 -7.19 -1.13
C ASP A 46 -3.20 -6.32 0.13
N LEU A 47 -4.26 -5.51 0.27
CA LEU A 47 -4.46 -4.56 1.39
C LEU A 47 -5.15 -5.26 2.56
N ILE A 48 -4.48 -5.29 3.73
CA ILE A 48 -5.04 -5.84 4.97
C ILE A 48 -5.22 -4.72 5.98
N VAL A 49 -6.45 -4.24 6.16
CA VAL A 49 -6.81 -3.29 7.21
C VAL A 49 -7.13 -4.06 8.50
N PRO A 50 -6.44 -3.80 9.63
CA PRO A 50 -6.79 -4.40 10.92
C PRO A 50 -8.21 -4.02 11.36
N MET A 51 -8.90 -4.92 12.06
CA MET A 51 -10.26 -4.69 12.59
C MET A 51 -10.30 -3.58 13.66
N ASP A 52 -9.14 -3.21 14.18
CA ASP A 52 -8.98 -2.28 15.29
C ASP A 52 -9.04 -0.80 14.83
N ILE A 53 -9.10 -0.58 13.51
CA ILE A 53 -9.23 0.74 12.90
C ILE A 53 -10.72 1.04 12.72
N SER A 54 -11.16 2.22 13.13
CA SER A 54 -12.54 2.67 12.91
C SER A 54 -12.88 2.73 11.41
N GLU A 55 -14.17 2.66 11.05
CA GLU A 55 -14.57 2.62 9.64
C GLU A 55 -14.15 3.90 8.88
N ASP A 56 -14.28 5.10 9.47
CA ASP A 56 -14.03 6.36 8.73
C ASP A 56 -12.60 6.50 8.16
N PRO A 57 -11.50 6.22 8.90
CA PRO A 57 -10.16 6.30 8.32
C PRO A 57 -9.86 5.17 7.31
N SER A 58 -10.58 4.05 7.38
CA SER A 58 -10.40 2.93 6.45
C SER A 58 -11.02 3.19 5.07
N GLU A 59 -11.99 4.10 4.95
CA GLU A 59 -12.57 4.50 3.66
C GLU A 59 -11.65 5.40 2.82
N LEU A 60 -10.61 5.97 3.45
CA LEU A 60 -9.67 6.90 2.80
C LEU A 60 -8.49 6.20 2.10
N ILE A 61 -8.34 4.89 2.28
CA ILE A 61 -7.23 4.05 1.80
C ILE A 61 -7.72 2.97 0.85
#